data_AF-A0A7C3V9X4-F1
#
_entry.id   AF-A0A7C3V9X4-F1
#
_cell.length_a   1.000
_cell.length_b   1.000
_cell.length_c   1.000
_cell.angle_alpha   90.00
_cell.angle_beta   90.00
_cell.angle_gamma   90.00
#
_symmetry.space_group_name_H-M   'P 1'
#
loop_
_entity.id
_entity.type
_entity.pdbx_description
1 polymer ?
#
loop_
_entity_poly.entity_id
_entity_poly.type
_entity_poly.pdbx_seq_one_letter_code
_entity_poly.pdbx_strand_id
1 'polypeptide(L)'
;MLKSLNNFILVSVTFFFISMDVKVGIVSNRKTSDIKIIPVNDSSLVINGKEIKNKLRIFFNKKQIIRINCGDEILEFKNIARILINGTASISNRSNQRYYRGIIDIEIRNNSLFMINTIDLEDYVLSVLESEAQNVENFEAMKANAVAIRSYAIAAKSRHIKDGYNFCDLTHCQFYRGFKNIRDITYKAVNETKGIIMEYKGVPIWAMYHSVCGGRTEDAYDVWGYDTMPYLKSVRDTIGRVNLCSEGFGYRWITKISIKKFDSFVKKIISKNHKEKFLNIKNVIYSKSGRVLKFDIVSDKKKYTLS
;
A
#
# COMPACT_ATOMS: atom_id res chain seq x y z
N MET A 1 -19.20 -31.86 -9.22
CA MET A 1 -19.64 -30.59 -9.85
C MET A 1 -18.42 -29.85 -10.43
N LEU A 2 -17.73 -30.48 -11.39
CA LEU A 2 -16.39 -30.09 -11.90
C LEU A 2 -16.43 -29.85 -13.43
N LYS A 3 -17.47 -29.18 -13.94
CA LYS A 3 -17.61 -28.82 -15.36
C LYS A 3 -17.94 -27.33 -15.49
N SER A 4 -16.94 -26.47 -15.33
CA SER A 4 -17.00 -25.02 -15.69
C SER A 4 -15.64 -24.31 -15.51
N LEU A 5 -14.51 -24.91 -15.88
CA LEU A 5 -13.17 -24.28 -15.72
C LEU A 5 -12.52 -23.84 -17.05
N ASN A 6 -13.21 -23.94 -18.19
CA ASN A 6 -12.62 -23.75 -19.52
C ASN A 6 -12.32 -22.29 -19.95
N ASN A 7 -12.34 -21.30 -19.05
CA ASN A 7 -12.00 -19.91 -19.40
C ASN A 7 -11.04 -19.22 -18.43
N PHE A 8 -10.32 -19.97 -17.58
CA PHE A 8 -9.27 -19.37 -16.77
C PHE A 8 -7.98 -19.28 -17.57
N ILE A 9 -7.54 -18.03 -17.77
CA ILE A 9 -6.17 -17.71 -18.19
C ILE A 9 -5.25 -18.40 -17.19
N LEU A 10 -4.40 -19.30 -17.70
CA LEU A 10 -3.55 -20.13 -16.87
C LEU A 10 -2.52 -19.24 -16.16
N VAL A 11 -2.80 -18.93 -14.90
CA VAL A 11 -1.82 -18.38 -13.97
C VAL A 11 -1.18 -19.59 -13.29
N SER A 12 0.08 -19.86 -13.58
CA SER A 12 0.80 -20.94 -12.91
C SER A 12 1.20 -20.51 -11.52
N VAL A 13 1.21 -21.47 -10.60
CA VAL A 13 1.70 -21.31 -9.24
C VAL A 13 3.06 -22.00 -9.16
N THR A 14 4.12 -21.23 -8.94
CA THR A 14 5.50 -21.73 -8.93
C THR A 14 6.12 -21.45 -7.56
N PHE A 15 6.87 -22.41 -7.02
CA PHE A 15 7.67 -22.21 -5.81
C PHE A 15 9.01 -21.59 -6.18
N PHE A 16 9.28 -20.39 -5.65
CA PHE A 16 10.56 -19.73 -5.80
C PHE A 16 11.19 -19.45 -4.43
N PHE A 17 12.46 -19.83 -4.26
CA PHE A 17 13.31 -19.29 -3.19
C PHE A 17 13.84 -17.92 -3.61
N ILE A 18 12.98 -16.89 -3.55
CA ILE A 18 13.40 -15.51 -3.78
C ILE A 18 13.77 -14.90 -2.43
N SER A 19 15.07 -14.78 -2.17
CA SER A 19 15.58 -13.84 -1.18
C SER A 19 15.61 -12.47 -1.85
N MET A 20 14.64 -11.62 -1.49
CA MET A 20 14.55 -10.25 -1.97
C MET A 20 14.25 -9.33 -0.79
N ASP A 21 15.01 -8.24 -0.71
CA ASP A 21 14.69 -7.15 0.19
C ASP A 21 13.67 -6.20 -0.46
N VAL A 22 12.71 -5.77 0.34
CA VAL A 22 11.73 -4.75 0.00
C VAL A 22 12.08 -3.47 0.75
N LYS A 23 12.28 -2.39 -0.01
CA LYS A 23 12.49 -1.04 0.52
C LYS A 23 11.17 -0.28 0.55
N VAL A 24 10.74 0.14 1.74
CA VAL A 24 9.51 0.90 1.93
C VAL A 24 9.83 2.29 2.47
N GLY A 25 9.43 3.34 1.75
CA GLY A 25 9.40 4.70 2.28
C GLY A 25 8.33 4.80 3.36
N ILE A 26 8.73 4.98 4.62
CA ILE A 26 7.83 5.01 5.77
C ILE A 26 7.66 6.42 6.32
N VAL A 27 6.48 6.72 6.88
CA VAL A 27 6.14 8.07 7.39
C VAL A 27 6.23 9.11 6.25
N SER A 28 6.03 8.66 5.02
CA SER A 28 6.34 9.39 3.78
C SER A 28 5.54 10.68 3.60
N ASN A 29 4.35 10.76 4.21
CA ASN A 29 3.44 11.90 4.08
C ASN A 29 3.56 12.94 5.20
N ARG A 30 4.56 12.86 6.09
CA ARG A 30 4.71 13.79 7.21
C ARG A 30 6.11 14.38 7.29
N LYS A 31 6.17 15.71 7.32
CA LYS A 31 7.41 16.42 7.67
C LYS A 31 7.78 16.13 9.12
N THR A 32 9.00 15.67 9.34
CA THR A 32 9.51 15.20 10.62
C THR A 32 10.87 15.83 10.89
N SER A 33 11.01 16.54 12.01
CA SER A 33 12.28 17.14 12.47
C SER A 33 13.05 16.23 13.42
N ASP A 34 12.33 15.36 14.11
CA ASP A 34 12.82 14.51 15.19
C ASP A 34 12.14 13.14 15.16
N ILE A 35 12.93 12.10 15.39
CA ILE A 35 12.46 10.71 15.44
C ILE A 35 13.00 10.06 16.71
N LYS A 36 12.15 9.27 17.36
CA LYS A 36 12.57 8.39 18.46
C LYS A 36 12.53 6.96 17.98
N ILE A 37 13.62 6.22 18.20
CA ILE A 37 13.68 4.77 17.97
C ILE A 37 13.97 4.08 19.29
N ILE A 38 13.21 3.05 19.64
CA ILE A 38 13.37 2.31 20.90
C ILE A 38 13.33 0.82 20.57
N PRO A 39 14.39 0.05 20.84
CA PRO A 39 14.30 -1.40 20.75
C PRO A 39 13.23 -1.94 21.71
N VAL A 40 12.56 -3.02 21.32
CA VAL A 40 11.47 -3.65 22.09
C VAL A 40 11.94 -4.95 22.73
N ASN A 41 11.62 -5.16 24.01
CA ASN A 41 12.05 -6.32 24.79
C ASN A 41 13.59 -6.49 24.71
N ASP A 42 14.07 -7.69 24.39
CA ASP A 42 15.51 -8.02 24.28
C ASP A 42 16.14 -7.60 22.94
N SER A 43 15.41 -6.83 22.12
CA SER A 43 15.92 -6.33 20.83
C SER A 43 17.04 -5.32 21.04
N SER A 44 17.83 -5.10 20.00
CA SER A 44 18.88 -4.07 19.98
C SER A 44 18.96 -3.36 18.64
N LEU A 45 19.65 -2.22 18.65
CA LEU A 45 19.92 -1.40 17.47
C LEU A 45 21.41 -1.47 17.18
N VAL A 46 21.80 -1.60 15.92
CA VAL A 46 23.21 -1.61 15.53
C VAL A 46 23.48 -0.42 14.62
N ILE A 47 24.45 0.40 15.01
CA ILE A 47 24.89 1.59 14.26
C ILE A 47 26.42 1.55 14.20
N ASN A 48 26.99 1.66 13.00
CA ASN A 48 28.45 1.54 12.78
C ASN A 48 29.08 0.30 13.45
N GLY A 49 28.35 -0.82 13.49
CA GLY A 49 28.79 -2.07 14.11
C GLY A 49 28.68 -2.12 15.64
N LYS A 50 28.32 -1.02 16.31
CA LYS A 50 28.10 -0.99 17.77
C LYS A 50 26.65 -1.32 18.09
N GLU A 51 26.47 -2.29 19.00
CA GLU A 51 25.16 -2.63 19.53
C GLU A 51 24.71 -1.60 20.59
N ILE A 52 23.46 -1.17 20.49
CA ILE A 52 22.84 -0.15 21.32
C ILE A 52 21.49 -0.69 21.80
N LYS A 53 21.34 -0.86 23.12
CA LYS A 53 20.09 -1.29 23.76
C LYS A 53 19.23 -0.12 24.27
N ASN A 54 19.77 1.10 24.19
CA ASN A 54 19.08 2.31 24.63
C ASN A 54 18.20 2.93 23.53
N LYS A 55 17.29 3.81 23.94
CA LYS A 55 16.52 4.65 23.01
C LYS A 55 17.45 5.59 22.22
N LEU A 56 17.13 5.80 20.97
CA LEU A 56 17.76 6.80 20.11
C LEU A 56 16.86 8.02 19.94
N ARG A 57 17.45 9.21 19.91
CA ARG A 57 16.82 10.43 19.42
C ARG A 57 17.58 10.92 18.19
N ILE A 58 16.90 10.95 17.06
CA ILE A 58 17.45 11.39 15.78
C ILE A 58 16.86 12.75 15.43
N PHE A 59 17.73 13.67 15.03
CA PHE A 59 17.38 15.01 14.55
C PHE A 59 18.41 15.45 13.51
N PHE A 60 18.19 16.57 12.83
CA PHE A 60 19.22 17.15 11.96
C PHE A 60 19.45 18.62 12.29
N ASN A 61 20.67 19.10 12.03
CA ASN A 61 21.05 20.49 12.28
C ASN A 61 20.88 21.38 11.03
N LYS A 62 21.13 22.69 11.18
CA LYS A 62 21.05 23.66 10.08
C LYS A 62 22.01 23.35 8.90
N LYS A 63 23.10 22.60 9.16
CA LYS A 63 24.07 22.17 8.15
C LYS A 63 23.66 20.86 7.44
N GLN A 64 22.42 20.41 7.61
CA GLN A 64 21.91 19.15 7.05
C GLN A 64 22.72 17.92 7.51
N ILE A 65 23.19 17.93 8.76
CA ILE A 65 23.85 16.76 9.37
C ILE A 65 22.86 16.06 10.28
N ILE A 66 22.68 14.75 10.09
CA ILE A 66 21.88 13.87 10.95
C ILE A 66 22.67 13.62 12.23
N ARG A 67 22.03 13.84 13.38
CA ARG A 67 22.56 13.58 14.71
C ARG A 67 21.74 12.52 15.41
N ILE A 68 22.41 11.50 15.92
CA ILE A 68 21.80 10.42 16.69
C ILE A 68 22.34 10.48 18.11
N ASN A 69 21.50 10.87 19.05
CA ASN A 69 21.79 10.76 20.47
C ASN A 69 21.52 9.32 20.92
N CYS A 70 22.56 8.67 21.46
CA CYS A 70 22.57 7.28 21.92
C CYS A 70 22.75 7.18 23.45
N GLY A 71 22.29 8.19 24.20
CA GLY A 71 22.61 8.38 25.62
C GLY A 71 23.71 9.41 25.79
N ASP A 72 24.89 8.97 26.21
CA ASP A 72 26.05 9.84 26.49
C ASP A 72 26.86 10.19 25.23
N GLU A 73 26.58 9.51 24.12
CA GLU A 73 27.24 9.72 22.83
C GLU A 73 26.28 10.36 21.81
N ILE A 74 26.82 11.24 20.97
CA ILE A 74 26.13 11.78 19.79
C ILE A 74 26.93 11.39 18.55
N LEU A 75 26.30 10.64 17.65
CA LEU A 75 26.86 10.27 16.35
C LEU A 75 26.38 11.24 15.27
N GLU A 76 27.26 11.60 14.33
CA GLU A 76 26.95 12.52 13.23
C GLU A 76 27.09 11.85 11.86
N PHE A 77 26.13 12.08 10.97
CA PHE A 77 26.10 11.53 9.61
C PHE A 77 25.75 12.63 8.60
N LYS A 78 26.55 12.78 7.52
CA LYS A 78 26.36 13.85 6.53
C LYS A 78 25.21 13.60 5.55
N ASN A 79 24.94 12.35 5.18
CA ASN A 79 23.99 12.04 4.10
C ASN A 79 22.89 11.10 4.60
N ILE A 80 23.32 9.94 5.08
CA ILE A 80 22.44 8.84 5.47
C ILE A 80 22.94 8.25 6.78
N ALA A 81 22.03 7.96 7.69
CA ALA A 81 22.30 7.18 8.88
C ALA A 81 21.58 5.84 8.76
N ARG A 82 22.34 4.74 8.84
CA ARG A 82 21.82 3.38 8.75
C ARG A 82 21.75 2.75 10.14
N ILE A 83 20.60 2.21 10.47
CA ILE A 83 20.33 1.54 11.76
C ILE A 83 19.78 0.16 11.44
N LEU A 84 20.50 -0.88 11.85
CA LEU A 84 19.99 -2.25 11.82
C LEU A 84 19.20 -2.51 13.10
N ILE A 85 18.04 -3.13 12.99
CA ILE A 85 17.20 -3.57 14.11
C ILE A 85 17.39 -5.08 14.28
N ASN A 86 18.05 -5.48 15.36
CA ASN A 86 18.10 -6.87 15.78
C ASN A 86 16.85 -7.16 16.62
N GLY A 87 15.84 -7.79 16.01
CA GLY A 87 14.53 -8.00 16.62
C GLY A 87 13.51 -6.97 16.13
N THR A 88 12.89 -6.22 17.03
CA THR A 88 11.88 -5.20 16.71
C THR A 88 12.19 -3.89 17.43
N ALA A 89 11.95 -2.76 16.74
CA ALA A 89 12.04 -1.44 17.34
C ALA A 89 10.77 -0.64 17.09
N SER A 90 10.34 0.09 18.10
CA SER A 90 9.33 1.14 17.93
C SER A 90 9.98 2.37 17.33
N ILE A 91 9.33 2.97 16.33
CA ILE A 91 9.69 4.24 15.74
C ILE A 91 8.50 5.18 15.91
N SER A 92 8.75 6.35 16.49
CA SER A 92 7.71 7.36 16.69
C SER A 92 8.14 8.76 16.30
N ASN A 93 7.15 9.49 15.76
CA ASN A 93 7.14 10.95 15.60
C ASN A 93 5.88 11.45 16.30
N ARG A 94 6.07 12.29 17.33
CA ARG A 94 4.99 12.90 18.12
C ARG A 94 3.96 11.88 18.63
N SER A 95 2.83 11.73 17.92
CA SER A 95 1.67 10.92 18.34
C SER A 95 1.53 9.59 17.61
N ASN A 96 2.38 9.28 16.63
CA ASN A 96 2.28 8.04 15.87
C ASN A 96 3.46 7.13 16.18
N GLN A 97 3.18 5.94 16.71
CA GLN A 97 4.17 4.90 17.01
C GLN A 97 3.86 3.66 16.20
N ARG A 98 4.86 3.19 15.46
CA ARG A 98 4.81 1.92 14.71
C ARG A 98 6.04 1.09 15.05
N TYR A 99 5.98 -0.19 14.73
CA TYR A 99 7.03 -1.16 15.06
C TYR A 99 7.62 -1.70 13.77
N TYR A 100 8.94 -1.75 13.69
CA TYR A 100 9.64 -2.16 12.48
C TYR A 100 10.74 -3.16 12.81
N ARG A 101 11.10 -3.93 11.78
CA ARG A 101 12.21 -4.89 11.76
C ARG A 101 13.13 -4.55 10.59
N GLY A 102 14.26 -5.24 10.49
CA GLY A 102 15.21 -5.07 9.38
C GLY A 102 16.04 -3.80 9.54
N ILE A 103 16.27 -3.09 8.44
CA ILE A 103 17.16 -1.93 8.39
C ILE A 103 16.35 -0.65 8.21
N ILE A 104 16.71 0.40 8.92
CA ILE A 104 16.19 1.75 8.76
C ILE A 104 17.31 2.64 8.25
N ASP A 105 17.15 3.12 7.03
CA ASP A 105 17.95 4.19 6.45
C ASP A 105 17.24 5.52 6.70
N ILE A 106 17.96 6.48 7.28
CA ILE A 106 17.45 7.82 7.58
C ILE A 106 18.20 8.83 6.71
N GLU A 107 17.45 9.63 5.99
CA GLU A 107 17.96 10.68 5.10
C GLU A 107 17.32 12.03 5.44
N ILE A 108 17.94 13.12 5.00
CA ILE A 108 17.31 14.44 5.03
C ILE A 108 16.84 14.78 3.62
N ARG A 109 15.52 14.95 3.45
CA ARG A 109 14.89 15.33 2.19
C ARG A 109 13.99 16.54 2.41
N ASN A 110 14.15 17.58 1.60
CA ASN A 110 13.32 18.79 1.66
C ASN A 110 13.21 19.37 3.08
N ASN A 111 14.35 19.43 3.79
CA ASN A 111 14.45 19.91 5.18
C ASN A 111 13.54 19.14 6.15
N SER A 112 13.49 17.82 6.00
CA SER A 112 12.77 16.86 6.83
C SER A 112 13.53 15.54 6.89
N LEU A 113 13.45 14.83 8.01
CA LEU A 113 13.85 13.44 8.09
C LEU A 113 12.91 12.59 7.26
N PHE A 114 13.48 11.73 6.43
CA PHE A 114 12.81 10.72 5.62
C PHE A 114 13.41 9.36 5.98
N MET A 115 12.59 8.32 6.01
CA MET A 115 13.00 6.99 6.44
C MET A 115 12.64 5.96 5.37
N ILE A 116 13.59 5.07 5.10
CA ILE A 116 13.40 3.91 4.26
C ILE A 116 13.62 2.67 5.13
N ASN A 117 12.61 1.82 5.22
CA ASN A 117 12.72 0.52 5.86
C ASN A 117 13.02 -0.55 4.82
N THR A 118 14.18 -1.19 4.94
CA THR A 118 14.56 -2.36 4.14
C THR A 118 14.30 -3.62 4.96
N ILE A 119 13.50 -4.53 4.41
CA ILE A 119 13.04 -5.74 5.11
C ILE A 119 12.94 -6.91 4.13
N ASP A 120 13.01 -8.15 4.61
CA ASP A 120 12.81 -9.30 3.74
C ASP A 120 11.36 -9.37 3.21
N LEU A 121 11.19 -10.00 2.06
CA LEU A 121 9.91 -10.11 1.38
C LEU A 121 8.82 -10.78 2.23
N GLU A 122 9.13 -11.79 3.04
CA GLU A 122 8.11 -12.51 3.80
C GLU A 122 7.63 -11.71 5.01
N ASP A 123 8.53 -11.01 5.70
CA ASP A 123 8.16 -10.05 6.74
C ASP A 123 7.38 -8.85 6.14
N TYR A 124 7.71 -8.41 4.92
CA TYR A 124 6.90 -7.42 4.20
C TYR A 124 5.48 -7.94 3.94
N VAL A 125 5.35 -9.15 3.38
CA VAL A 125 4.05 -9.79 3.11
C VAL A 125 3.24 -9.93 4.40
N LEU A 126 3.88 -10.34 5.50
CA LEU A 126 3.26 -10.46 6.81
C LEU A 126 2.69 -9.13 7.31
N SER A 127 3.46 -8.06 7.24
CA SER A 127 3.02 -6.74 7.67
C SER A 127 1.88 -6.19 6.80
N VAL A 128 1.97 -6.35 5.47
CA VAL A 128 0.93 -5.89 4.55
C VAL A 128 -0.34 -6.71 4.74
N LEU A 129 -0.26 -8.04 4.85
CA LEU A 129 -1.43 -8.90 5.02
C LEU A 129 -2.19 -8.55 6.30
N GLU A 130 -1.47 -8.41 7.42
CA GLU A 130 -2.12 -7.99 8.67
C GLU A 130 -2.82 -6.64 8.48
N SER A 131 -2.21 -5.70 7.77
CA SER A 131 -2.75 -4.35 7.62
C SER A 131 -3.95 -4.25 6.68
N GLU A 132 -3.98 -5.06 5.62
CA GLU A 132 -5.05 -5.06 4.61
C GLU A 132 -6.24 -5.94 5.02
N ALA A 133 -6.01 -6.97 5.83
CA ALA A 133 -6.98 -8.03 6.11
C ALA A 133 -7.31 -8.21 7.60
N GLN A 134 -7.22 -7.14 8.41
CA GLN A 134 -7.40 -7.16 9.87
C GLN A 134 -8.67 -7.87 10.37
N ASN A 135 -9.75 -7.86 9.58
CA ASN A 135 -11.05 -8.44 9.95
C ASN A 135 -11.39 -9.70 9.15
N VAL A 136 -10.42 -10.28 8.43
CA VAL A 136 -10.61 -11.50 7.67
C VAL A 136 -10.18 -12.69 8.53
N GLU A 137 -11.12 -13.60 8.77
CA GLU A 137 -10.91 -14.83 9.55
C GLU A 137 -10.92 -16.10 8.68
N ASN A 138 -11.21 -15.98 7.38
CA ASN A 138 -11.14 -17.10 6.46
C ASN A 138 -9.68 -17.39 6.08
N PHE A 139 -9.18 -18.56 6.48
CA PHE A 139 -7.77 -18.91 6.30
C PHE A 139 -7.35 -19.03 4.83
N GLU A 140 -8.17 -19.62 3.97
CA GLU A 140 -7.86 -19.74 2.53
C GLU A 140 -7.87 -18.37 1.84
N ALA A 141 -8.75 -17.45 2.27
CA ALA A 141 -8.73 -16.07 1.79
C ALA A 141 -7.44 -15.35 2.23
N MET A 142 -6.97 -15.57 3.47
CA MET A 142 -5.70 -15.03 3.96
C MET A 142 -4.51 -15.58 3.15
N LYS A 143 -4.51 -16.89 2.82
CA LYS A 143 -3.48 -17.52 1.97
C LYS A 143 -3.48 -16.96 0.55
N ALA A 144 -4.65 -16.84 -0.08
CA ALA A 144 -4.79 -16.24 -1.40
C ALA A 144 -4.28 -14.78 -1.41
N ASN A 145 -4.61 -14.00 -0.38
CA ASN A 145 -4.16 -12.63 -0.26
C ASN A 145 -2.64 -12.53 -0.02
N ALA A 146 -2.05 -13.43 0.77
CA ALA A 146 -0.60 -13.51 0.95
C ALA A 146 0.13 -13.72 -0.39
N VAL A 147 -0.36 -14.66 -1.21
CA VAL A 147 0.17 -14.92 -2.56
C VAL A 147 0.01 -13.69 -3.46
N ALA A 148 -1.15 -13.02 -3.42
CA ALA A 148 -1.38 -11.79 -4.20
C ALA A 148 -0.43 -10.66 -3.78
N ILE A 149 -0.30 -10.40 -2.49
CA ILE A 149 0.61 -9.40 -1.94
C ILE A 149 2.05 -9.67 -2.38
N ARG A 150 2.52 -10.92 -2.27
CA ARG A 150 3.87 -11.33 -2.66
C ARG A 150 4.12 -11.15 -4.15
N SER A 151 3.17 -11.60 -4.98
CA SER A 151 3.26 -11.51 -6.44
C SER A 151 3.34 -10.05 -6.88
N TYR A 152 2.48 -9.20 -6.31
CA TYR A 152 2.51 -7.76 -6.56
C TYR A 152 3.84 -7.13 -6.12
N ALA A 153 4.33 -7.44 -4.92
CA ALA A 153 5.59 -6.90 -4.40
C ALA A 153 6.78 -7.19 -5.33
N ILE A 154 6.83 -8.38 -5.92
CA ILE A 154 7.87 -8.76 -6.88
C ILE A 154 7.67 -8.03 -8.22
N ALA A 155 6.46 -8.05 -8.76
CA ALA A 155 6.17 -7.51 -10.09
C ALA A 155 6.24 -5.97 -10.16
N ALA A 156 5.92 -5.29 -9.05
CA ALA A 156 5.88 -3.84 -8.94
C ALA A 156 7.10 -3.25 -8.21
N LYS A 157 8.18 -4.03 -7.98
CA LYS A 157 9.36 -3.58 -7.22
C LYS A 157 9.99 -2.28 -7.73
N SER A 158 9.89 -1.99 -9.03
CA SER A 158 10.48 -0.79 -9.63
C SER A 158 9.60 0.45 -9.55
N ARG A 159 8.43 0.39 -8.91
CA ARG A 159 7.40 1.45 -8.90
C ARG A 159 7.93 2.80 -8.41
N HIS A 160 8.74 2.80 -7.35
CA HIS A 160 9.32 4.01 -6.75
C HIS A 160 10.86 4.05 -6.84
N ILE A 161 11.47 3.29 -7.76
CA ILE A 161 12.94 3.16 -7.78
C ILE A 161 13.66 4.51 -7.94
N LYS A 162 13.03 5.47 -8.63
CA LYS A 162 13.51 6.85 -8.79
C LYS A 162 13.52 7.64 -7.47
N ASP A 163 12.70 7.25 -6.51
CA ASP A 163 12.61 7.84 -5.16
C ASP A 163 13.55 7.14 -4.16
N GLY A 164 14.27 6.09 -4.58
CA GLY A 164 15.23 5.34 -3.77
C GLY A 164 14.63 4.15 -2.99
N TYR A 165 13.36 3.81 -3.21
CA TYR A 165 12.67 2.70 -2.53
C TYR A 165 11.69 1.98 -3.48
N ASN A 166 11.10 0.86 -3.08
CA ASN A 166 10.18 0.09 -3.91
C ASN A 166 8.72 0.55 -3.75
N PHE A 167 8.29 0.73 -2.50
CA PHE A 167 6.91 1.06 -2.14
C PHE A 167 6.83 2.17 -1.09
N CYS A 168 5.69 2.86 -0.99
CA CYS A 168 5.40 3.73 0.16
C CYS A 168 4.43 3.05 1.15
N ASP A 169 4.26 3.64 2.34
CA ASP A 169 3.35 3.18 3.39
C ASP A 169 1.86 3.62 3.25
N LEU A 170 1.46 4.03 2.03
CA LEU A 170 0.11 4.48 1.68
C LEU A 170 -0.64 3.43 0.84
N THR A 171 -1.96 3.57 0.80
CA THR A 171 -2.88 2.63 0.11
C THR A 171 -2.71 2.61 -1.42
N HIS A 172 -1.98 3.55 -2.03
CA HIS A 172 -1.72 3.53 -3.47
C HIS A 172 -0.62 2.53 -3.90
N CYS A 173 0.14 2.02 -2.93
CA CYS A 173 1.05 0.89 -3.10
C CYS A 173 0.45 -0.34 -2.42
N GLN A 174 0.85 -0.61 -1.18
CA GLN A 174 0.26 -1.59 -0.29
C GLN A 174 0.34 -1.04 1.13
N PHE A 175 -0.63 -1.36 1.97
CA PHE A 175 -0.78 -0.73 3.27
C PHE A 175 0.22 -1.23 4.32
N TYR A 176 1.52 -0.95 4.14
CA TYR A 176 2.57 -1.34 5.08
C TYR A 176 2.51 -0.51 6.38
N ARG A 177 2.22 -1.15 7.52
CA ARG A 177 2.10 -0.49 8.83
C ARG A 177 3.06 -0.98 9.90
N GLY A 178 4.01 -1.84 9.52
CA GLY A 178 4.95 -2.47 10.43
C GLY A 178 4.34 -3.64 11.19
N PHE A 179 4.90 -3.97 12.35
CA PHE A 179 4.64 -5.21 13.10
C PHE A 179 3.93 -4.91 14.41
N LYS A 180 2.60 -4.74 14.36
CA LYS A 180 1.80 -4.55 15.58
C LYS A 180 0.69 -5.58 15.62
N ASN A 181 0.64 -6.36 16.70
CA ASN A 181 -0.43 -7.34 16.96
C ASN A 181 -0.68 -8.28 15.77
N ILE A 182 0.40 -8.81 15.16
CA ILE A 182 0.29 -9.79 14.07
C ILE A 182 -0.52 -10.98 14.59
N ARG A 183 -1.62 -11.30 13.93
CA ARG A 183 -2.49 -12.43 14.33
C ARG A 183 -1.84 -13.76 13.91
N ASP A 184 -2.09 -14.81 14.69
CA ASP A 184 -1.60 -16.16 14.40
C ASP A 184 -2.06 -16.66 13.02
N ILE A 185 -3.30 -16.35 12.64
CA ILE A 185 -3.85 -16.70 11.32
C ILE A 185 -3.06 -16.05 10.18
N THR A 186 -2.65 -14.79 10.36
CA THR A 186 -1.81 -14.05 9.41
C THR A 186 -0.44 -14.71 9.29
N TYR A 187 0.21 -14.99 10.42
CA TYR A 187 1.51 -15.66 10.43
C TYR A 187 1.48 -17.02 9.74
N LYS A 188 0.49 -17.87 10.09
CA LYS A 188 0.31 -19.19 9.47
C LYS A 188 0.05 -19.09 7.96
N ALA A 189 -0.80 -18.15 7.53
CA ALA A 189 -1.14 -17.99 6.11
C ALA A 189 0.07 -17.59 5.27
N VAL A 190 0.90 -16.68 5.77
CA VAL A 190 2.16 -16.30 5.10
C VAL A 190 3.15 -17.46 5.07
N ASN A 191 3.33 -18.14 6.21
CA ASN A 191 4.29 -19.25 6.30
C ASN A 191 3.91 -20.45 5.40
N GLU A 192 2.63 -20.83 5.36
CA GLU A 192 2.15 -21.92 4.50
C GLU A 192 2.15 -21.58 3.01
N THR A 193 2.25 -20.30 2.66
CA THR A 193 2.33 -19.84 1.26
C THR A 193 3.69 -19.23 0.92
N LYS A 194 4.70 -19.46 1.75
CA LYS A 194 6.04 -18.90 1.56
C LYS A 194 6.60 -19.26 0.18
N GLY A 195 7.09 -18.26 -0.54
CA GLY A 195 7.65 -18.44 -1.88
C GLY A 195 6.64 -18.78 -2.99
N ILE A 196 5.34 -18.87 -2.67
CA ILE A 196 4.28 -19.09 -3.66
C ILE A 196 3.87 -17.76 -4.29
N ILE A 197 3.92 -17.70 -5.62
CA ILE A 197 3.58 -16.52 -6.42
C ILE A 197 2.67 -16.88 -7.61
N MET A 198 1.98 -15.88 -8.13
CA MET A 198 1.19 -15.93 -9.35
C MET A 198 1.99 -15.41 -10.54
N GLU A 199 2.01 -16.19 -11.61
CA GLU A 199 2.74 -15.85 -12.83
C GLU A 199 1.86 -15.97 -14.07
N TYR A 200 2.11 -15.15 -15.08
CA TYR A 200 1.54 -15.29 -16.40
C TYR A 200 2.66 -15.36 -17.42
N LYS A 201 2.72 -16.45 -18.19
CA LYS A 201 3.82 -16.73 -19.14
C LYS A 201 5.21 -16.66 -18.48
N GLY A 202 5.34 -17.18 -17.27
CA GLY A 202 6.60 -17.23 -16.51
C GLY A 202 7.07 -15.88 -15.94
N VAL A 203 6.20 -14.86 -15.93
CA VAL A 203 6.50 -13.55 -15.34
C VAL A 203 5.53 -13.29 -14.17
N PRO A 204 6.02 -12.88 -12.98
CA PRO A 204 5.18 -12.48 -11.87
C PRO A 204 4.16 -11.41 -12.27
N ILE A 205 2.90 -11.62 -11.92
CA ILE A 205 1.81 -10.71 -12.32
C ILE A 205 1.66 -9.52 -11.37
N TRP A 206 1.14 -8.42 -11.91
CA TRP A 206 0.57 -7.34 -11.09
C TRP A 206 -0.74 -7.82 -10.47
N ALA A 207 -0.63 -8.57 -9.37
CA ALA A 207 -1.75 -9.16 -8.65
C ALA A 207 -2.56 -8.10 -7.88
N MET A 208 -3.31 -7.29 -8.62
CA MET A 208 -4.14 -6.23 -8.07
C MET A 208 -5.30 -6.83 -7.25
N TYR A 209 -5.54 -6.26 -6.07
CA TYR A 209 -6.65 -6.60 -5.19
C TYR A 209 -7.36 -5.34 -4.69
N HIS A 210 -8.59 -5.49 -4.20
CA HIS A 210 -9.38 -4.41 -3.62
C HIS A 210 -10.41 -5.00 -2.66
N SER A 211 -10.95 -4.17 -1.76
CA SER A 211 -11.81 -4.63 -0.67
C SER A 211 -13.15 -5.21 -1.14
N VAL A 212 -13.87 -4.47 -1.99
CA VAL A 212 -15.24 -4.81 -2.41
C VAL A 212 -15.46 -4.43 -3.86
N CYS A 213 -15.90 -5.39 -4.69
CA CYS A 213 -16.04 -5.19 -6.13
C CYS A 213 -17.43 -4.71 -6.57
N GLY A 214 -18.45 -4.82 -5.71
CA GLY A 214 -19.84 -4.52 -6.08
C GLY A 214 -20.54 -5.65 -6.84
N GLY A 215 -19.96 -6.87 -6.84
CA GLY A 215 -20.49 -8.07 -7.49
C GLY A 215 -19.76 -8.46 -8.79
N ARG A 216 -18.87 -7.61 -9.29
CA ARG A 216 -18.05 -7.89 -10.46
C ARG A 216 -16.72 -7.13 -10.39
N THR A 217 -15.61 -7.78 -10.72
CA THR A 217 -14.31 -7.13 -10.83
C THR A 217 -14.24 -6.29 -12.12
N GLU A 218 -13.28 -5.37 -12.19
CA GLU A 218 -13.10 -4.49 -13.35
C GLU A 218 -12.01 -5.00 -14.30
N ASP A 219 -12.09 -4.60 -15.57
CA ASP A 219 -10.98 -4.75 -16.53
C ASP A 219 -9.85 -3.75 -16.21
N ALA A 220 -8.58 -4.17 -16.31
CA ALA A 220 -7.46 -3.25 -16.13
C ALA A 220 -7.46 -2.09 -17.13
N TYR A 221 -7.98 -2.30 -18.35
CA TYR A 221 -8.13 -1.23 -19.34
C TYR A 221 -9.09 -0.14 -18.85
N ASP A 222 -10.22 -0.52 -18.26
CA ASP A 222 -11.24 0.42 -17.81
C ASP A 222 -10.79 1.24 -16.58
N VAL A 223 -9.80 0.77 -15.82
CA VAL A 223 -9.26 1.49 -14.65
C VAL A 223 -8.00 2.29 -14.98
N TRP A 224 -7.08 1.72 -15.78
CA TRP A 224 -5.75 2.28 -16.00
C TRP A 224 -5.35 2.42 -17.48
N GLY A 225 -6.20 2.01 -18.41
CA GLY A 225 -5.91 2.04 -19.85
C GLY A 225 -4.91 0.96 -20.31
N TYR A 226 -4.60 -0.04 -19.47
CA TYR A 226 -3.66 -1.10 -19.81
C TYR A 226 -4.37 -2.28 -20.49
N ASP A 227 -4.13 -2.47 -21.79
CA ASP A 227 -4.63 -3.65 -22.52
C ASP A 227 -3.65 -4.85 -22.48
N THR A 228 -2.45 -4.66 -21.94
CA THR A 228 -1.38 -5.67 -21.91
C THR A 228 -1.48 -6.64 -20.73
N MET A 229 -2.56 -6.59 -19.93
CA MET A 229 -2.75 -7.40 -18.72
C MET A 229 -3.90 -8.40 -18.91
N PRO A 230 -3.71 -9.50 -19.68
CA PRO A 230 -4.79 -10.41 -20.02
C PRO A 230 -5.37 -11.12 -18.79
N TYR A 231 -4.60 -11.28 -17.71
CA TYR A 231 -5.07 -11.88 -16.46
C TYR A 231 -5.94 -10.94 -15.59
N LEU A 232 -6.00 -9.64 -15.89
CA LEU A 232 -6.85 -8.67 -15.18
C LEU A 232 -8.10 -8.33 -16.00
N LYS A 233 -8.96 -9.34 -16.17
CA LYS A 233 -10.24 -9.19 -16.86
C LYS A 233 -11.40 -9.22 -15.87
N SER A 234 -12.46 -8.52 -16.25
CA SER A 234 -13.68 -8.43 -15.45
C SER A 234 -14.33 -9.81 -15.31
N VAL A 235 -14.50 -10.29 -14.08
CA VAL A 235 -15.15 -11.55 -13.70
C VAL A 235 -16.27 -11.30 -12.69
N ARG A 236 -17.33 -12.13 -12.72
CA ARG A 236 -18.39 -12.06 -11.70
C ARG A 236 -17.85 -12.60 -10.38
N ASP A 237 -18.12 -11.90 -9.30
CA ASP A 237 -17.74 -12.30 -7.95
C ASP A 237 -18.94 -12.96 -7.26
N THR A 238 -19.36 -14.12 -7.79
CA THR A 238 -20.64 -14.74 -7.42
C THR A 238 -20.56 -16.26 -7.30
N ILE A 239 -21.24 -16.82 -6.30
CA ILE A 239 -21.63 -18.24 -6.28
C ILE A 239 -23.14 -18.31 -6.49
N GLY A 240 -23.56 -18.88 -7.62
CA GLY A 240 -24.97 -18.89 -8.04
C GLY A 240 -25.50 -17.47 -8.20
N ARG A 241 -26.44 -17.07 -7.34
CA ARG A 241 -27.04 -15.72 -7.31
C ARG A 241 -26.48 -14.82 -6.20
N VAL A 242 -25.54 -15.30 -5.41
CA VAL A 242 -24.98 -14.58 -4.25
C VAL A 242 -23.70 -13.89 -4.66
N ASN A 243 -23.60 -12.58 -4.40
CA ASN A 243 -22.36 -11.82 -4.59
C ASN A 243 -21.46 -12.03 -3.36
N LEU A 244 -20.24 -12.52 -3.56
CA LEU A 244 -19.34 -12.89 -2.46
C LEU A 244 -18.85 -11.67 -1.68
N CYS A 245 -18.56 -10.56 -2.35
CA CYS A 245 -18.20 -9.31 -1.67
C CYS A 245 -19.38 -8.60 -0.98
N SER A 246 -20.59 -9.17 -0.95
CA SER A 246 -21.79 -8.47 -0.47
C SER A 246 -21.79 -8.17 1.03
N GLU A 247 -21.06 -8.97 1.80
CA GLU A 247 -20.84 -8.77 3.25
C GLU A 247 -19.74 -7.74 3.56
N GLY A 248 -18.98 -7.33 2.55
CA GLY A 248 -17.88 -6.39 2.72
C GLY A 248 -18.35 -5.00 3.12
N PHE A 249 -17.60 -4.37 4.02
CA PHE A 249 -17.86 -2.98 4.43
C PHE A 249 -17.82 -2.05 3.21
N GLY A 250 -18.89 -1.29 3.00
CA GLY A 250 -19.01 -0.41 1.84
C GLY A 250 -19.47 -1.09 0.55
N TYR A 251 -20.00 -2.31 0.60
CA TYR A 251 -20.68 -2.91 -0.55
C TYR A 251 -21.86 -2.06 -1.04
N ARG A 252 -22.63 -1.49 -0.11
CA ARG A 252 -23.65 -0.49 -0.38
C ARG A 252 -23.48 0.67 0.59
N TRP A 253 -23.45 1.88 0.07
CA TRP A 253 -23.38 3.10 0.88
C TRP A 253 -24.04 4.25 0.15
N ILE A 254 -24.47 5.25 0.93
CA ILE A 254 -25.02 6.50 0.43
C ILE A 254 -24.29 7.63 1.15
N THR A 255 -23.87 8.64 0.41
CA THR A 255 -23.37 9.89 0.96
C THR A 255 -24.20 11.07 0.46
N LYS A 256 -24.27 12.13 1.26
CA LYS A 256 -24.92 13.39 0.88
C LYS A 256 -23.86 14.50 0.89
N ILE A 257 -23.80 15.25 -0.19
CA ILE A 257 -22.88 16.38 -0.36
C ILE A 257 -23.72 17.64 -0.56
N SER A 258 -23.41 18.72 0.15
CA SER A 258 -24.08 20.00 -0.07
C SER A 258 -23.68 20.59 -1.43
N ILE A 259 -24.61 21.32 -2.05
CA ILE A 259 -24.35 21.98 -3.34
C ILE A 259 -23.10 22.87 -3.28
N LYS A 260 -22.89 23.61 -2.18
CA LYS A 260 -21.71 24.45 -1.97
C LYS A 260 -20.40 23.66 -1.98
N LYS A 261 -20.39 22.47 -1.36
CA LYS A 261 -19.20 21.59 -1.32
C LYS A 261 -18.96 20.97 -2.70
N PHE A 262 -20.02 20.57 -3.39
CA PHE A 262 -19.95 20.08 -4.76
C PHE A 262 -19.41 21.15 -5.72
N ASP A 263 -19.96 22.36 -5.70
CA ASP A 263 -19.48 23.49 -6.50
C ASP A 263 -17.99 23.77 -6.24
N SER A 264 -17.57 23.78 -4.97
CA SER A 264 -16.15 23.96 -4.62
C SER A 264 -15.25 22.88 -5.22
N PHE A 265 -15.71 21.62 -5.24
CA PHE A 265 -15.00 20.51 -5.87
C PHE A 265 -14.92 20.68 -7.40
N VAL A 266 -16.03 21.01 -8.05
CA VAL A 266 -16.11 21.25 -9.49
C VAL A 266 -15.17 22.39 -9.93
N LYS A 267 -15.13 23.50 -9.16
CA LYS A 267 -14.19 24.61 -9.40
C LYS A 267 -12.72 24.17 -9.37
N LYS A 268 -12.36 23.18 -8.56
CA LYS A 268 -10.97 22.67 -8.51
C LYS A 268 -10.60 21.85 -9.74
N ILE A 269 -11.57 21.12 -10.30
CA ILE A 269 -11.34 20.22 -11.45
C ILE A 269 -11.33 21.01 -12.76
N ILE A 270 -12.29 21.93 -12.92
CA ILE A 270 -12.50 22.63 -14.20
C ILE A 270 -11.69 23.93 -14.27
N SER A 271 -11.89 24.85 -13.31
CA SER A 271 -11.18 26.14 -13.24
C SER A 271 -11.53 26.90 -11.96
N LYS A 272 -10.52 27.48 -11.31
CA LYS A 272 -10.70 28.33 -10.12
C LYS A 272 -11.63 29.54 -10.37
N ASN A 273 -11.73 30.02 -11.61
CA ASN A 273 -12.57 31.15 -12.00
C ASN A 273 -14.01 30.76 -12.40
N HIS A 274 -14.41 29.51 -12.13
CA HIS A 274 -15.74 29.03 -12.48
C HIS A 274 -16.83 29.73 -11.63
N LYS A 275 -17.59 30.59 -12.31
CA LYS A 275 -18.77 31.31 -11.80
C LYS A 275 -20.10 30.69 -12.25
N GLU A 276 -20.04 29.62 -13.04
CA GLU A 276 -21.22 28.97 -13.61
C GLU A 276 -21.99 28.22 -12.53
N LYS A 277 -23.32 28.21 -12.64
CA LYS A 277 -24.21 27.51 -11.72
C LYS A 277 -24.34 26.06 -12.17
N PHE A 278 -23.99 25.12 -11.28
CA PHE A 278 -24.24 23.71 -11.52
C PHE A 278 -25.74 23.43 -11.63
N LEU A 279 -26.13 22.66 -12.66
CA LEU A 279 -27.51 22.25 -12.87
C LEU A 279 -27.70 20.76 -12.56
N ASN A 280 -27.00 19.86 -13.28
CA ASN A 280 -27.08 18.43 -13.05
C ASN A 280 -25.90 17.64 -13.66
N ILE A 281 -25.91 16.33 -13.43
CA ILE A 281 -25.03 15.36 -14.07
C ILE A 281 -25.83 14.59 -15.14
N LYS A 282 -25.25 14.41 -16.33
CA LYS A 282 -25.87 13.66 -17.46
C LYS A 282 -24.87 12.71 -18.12
N ASN A 283 -25.40 11.85 -19.00
CA ASN A 283 -24.66 10.91 -19.85
C ASN A 283 -23.59 10.12 -19.09
N VAL A 284 -23.99 9.54 -17.95
CA VAL A 284 -23.10 8.68 -17.18
C VAL A 284 -22.90 7.39 -17.95
N ILE A 285 -21.66 7.12 -18.36
CA ILE A 285 -21.24 5.90 -19.02
C ILE A 285 -20.61 5.00 -17.97
N TYR A 286 -21.05 3.75 -17.96
CA TYR A 286 -20.57 2.74 -17.04
C TYR A 286 -19.75 1.68 -17.76
N SER A 287 -18.78 1.11 -17.06
CA SER A 287 -18.08 -0.10 -17.47
C SER A 287 -19.00 -1.31 -17.39
N LYS A 288 -18.50 -2.47 -17.85
CA LYS A 288 -19.21 -3.74 -17.70
C LYS A 288 -19.41 -4.14 -16.23
N SER A 289 -18.57 -3.67 -15.31
CA SER A 289 -18.74 -3.91 -13.86
C SER A 289 -19.74 -2.94 -13.20
N GLY A 290 -20.11 -1.85 -13.88
CA GLY A 290 -20.99 -0.82 -13.35
C GLY A 290 -20.26 0.35 -12.69
N ARG A 291 -18.94 0.49 -12.87
CA ARG A 291 -18.20 1.70 -12.44
C ARG A 291 -18.39 2.83 -13.45
N VAL A 292 -18.45 4.06 -12.97
CA VAL A 292 -18.53 5.25 -13.84
C VAL A 292 -17.21 5.44 -14.56
N LEU A 293 -17.24 5.36 -15.90
CA LEU A 293 -16.10 5.64 -16.78
C LEU A 293 -16.07 7.08 -17.24
N LYS A 294 -17.26 7.68 -17.40
CA LYS A 294 -17.40 9.02 -17.95
C LYS A 294 -18.73 9.61 -17.53
N PHE A 295 -18.77 10.91 -17.30
CA PHE A 295 -20.02 11.63 -17.10
C PHE A 295 -19.86 13.09 -17.46
N ASP A 296 -20.99 13.76 -17.61
CA ASP A 296 -21.03 15.17 -17.93
C ASP A 296 -21.57 15.99 -16.77
N ILE A 297 -20.82 17.00 -16.36
CA ILE A 297 -21.29 18.08 -15.49
C ILE A 297 -21.90 19.16 -16.37
N VAL A 298 -23.19 19.44 -16.17
CA VAL A 298 -23.92 20.46 -16.91
C VAL A 298 -24.08 21.70 -16.04
N SER A 299 -23.59 22.83 -16.54
CA SER A 299 -23.82 24.15 -15.96
C SER A 299 -24.87 24.93 -16.75
N ASP A 300 -25.22 26.11 -16.26
CA ASP A 300 -26.07 27.09 -16.94
C ASP A 300 -25.47 27.65 -18.23
N LYS A 301 -24.17 27.44 -18.49
CA LYS A 301 -23.51 27.95 -19.71
C LYS A 301 -23.01 26.86 -20.64
N LYS A 302 -22.45 25.78 -20.11
CA LYS A 302 -21.84 24.72 -20.92
C LYS A 302 -21.77 23.40 -20.20
N LYS A 303 -21.16 22.45 -20.89
CA LYS A 303 -21.03 21.05 -20.50
C LYS A 303 -19.56 20.71 -20.34
N TYR A 304 -19.22 19.99 -19.27
CA TYR A 304 -17.88 19.50 -19.00
C TYR A 304 -17.90 18.00 -18.89
N THR A 305 -17.11 17.35 -19.72
CA THR A 305 -16.98 15.91 -19.74
C THR A 305 -15.80 15.49 -18.88
N LEU A 306 -16.04 14.62 -17.92
CA LEU A 306 -15.03 14.02 -17.05
C LEU A 306 -14.95 12.54 -17.33
N SER A 307 -13.72 12.03 -17.41
CA SER A 307 -13.34 10.62 -17.56
C SER A 307 -12.26 10.29 -16.54
#